data_AF-A0A2S0JL86-F1
#
_entry.id   AF-A0A2S0JL86-F1
#
_cell.length_a   1.000
_cell.length_b   1.000
_cell.length_c   1.000
_cell.angle_alpha   90.00
_cell.angle_beta   90.00
_cell.angle_gamma   90.00
#
_symmetry.space_group_name_H-M   'P 1'
#
loop_
_entity.id
_entity.type
_entity.pdbx_description
1 polymer ?
#
loop_
_entity_poly.entity_id
_entity_poly.type
_entity_poly.pdbx_seq_one_letter_code
_entity_poly.pdbx_strand_id
1 'polypeptide(L)'
;MDITQIIQHPILSLVPKPILYMFLAYLLFKVLDFTTGLLKTWKKVVGYKSAIMRDGIIRWIGELVGIVFVIILDLMFGLNFYLTGFTLALFLYKEGGSIAENLQTIGVDMPGIVDETLEKLNKGSERK
;
A
#
# COMPACT_ATOMS: atom_id res chain seq x y z
N MET A 1 -22.29 -11.72 -3.02
CA MET A 1 -21.16 -12.66 -3.06
C MET A 1 -20.49 -12.58 -1.71
N ASP A 2 -20.48 -13.66 -0.95
CA ASP A 2 -19.97 -13.66 0.41
C ASP A 2 -18.42 -13.64 0.37
N ILE A 3 -17.75 -12.87 1.24
CA ILE A 3 -16.26 -12.76 1.21
C ILE A 3 -15.62 -14.15 1.41
N THR A 4 -16.31 -15.01 2.16
CA THR A 4 -15.95 -16.40 2.39
C THR A 4 -15.93 -17.23 1.10
N GLN A 5 -16.79 -16.95 0.13
CA GLN A 5 -16.84 -17.65 -1.15
C GLN A 5 -15.68 -17.25 -2.09
N ILE A 6 -15.24 -15.98 -2.05
CA ILE A 6 -14.09 -15.51 -2.85
C ILE A 6 -12.80 -16.19 -2.37
N ILE A 7 -12.63 -16.32 -1.06
CA ILE A 7 -11.45 -16.91 -0.44
C ILE A 7 -11.33 -18.42 -0.75
N GLN A 8 -12.45 -19.10 -1.03
CA GLN A 8 -12.49 -20.54 -1.32
C GLN A 8 -12.08 -20.91 -2.75
N HIS A 9 -11.62 -19.95 -3.57
CA HIS A 9 -11.10 -20.27 -4.91
C HIS A 9 -9.83 -21.14 -4.82
N PRO A 10 -9.66 -22.19 -5.66
CA PRO A 10 -8.56 -23.17 -5.55
C PRO A 10 -7.15 -22.59 -5.49
N ILE A 11 -6.93 -21.44 -6.14
CA ILE A 11 -5.65 -20.73 -6.15
C ILE A 11 -5.44 -19.95 -4.84
N LEU A 12 -6.51 -19.37 -4.30
CA LEU A 12 -6.46 -18.56 -3.07
C LEU A 12 -6.38 -19.44 -1.82
N SER A 13 -6.86 -20.70 -1.89
CA SER A 13 -6.71 -21.66 -0.80
C SER A 13 -5.26 -22.14 -0.58
N LEU A 14 -4.35 -21.91 -1.52
CA LEU A 14 -2.92 -22.21 -1.37
C LEU A 14 -2.21 -21.22 -0.46
N VAL A 15 -2.77 -20.02 -0.29
CA VAL A 15 -2.17 -18.93 0.47
C VAL A 15 -2.77 -18.91 1.88
N PRO A 16 -1.95 -18.83 2.95
CA PRO A 16 -2.45 -18.72 4.31
C PRO A 16 -3.38 -17.52 4.49
N LYS A 17 -4.46 -17.71 5.26
CA LYS A 17 -5.45 -16.65 5.56
C LYS A 17 -4.82 -15.32 6.04
N PRO A 18 -3.79 -15.31 6.90
CA PRO A 18 -3.15 -14.05 7.30
C PRO A 18 -2.61 -13.24 6.12
N ILE A 19 -1.96 -13.90 5.16
CA ILE A 19 -1.41 -13.28 3.96
C ILE A 19 -2.52 -12.72 3.08
N LEU A 20 -3.64 -13.45 2.96
CA LEU A 20 -4.82 -12.95 2.25
C LEU A 20 -5.39 -11.67 2.90
N TYR A 21 -5.50 -11.64 4.23
CA TYR A 21 -5.95 -10.43 4.94
C TYR A 21 -4.98 -9.27 4.78
N MET A 22 -3.67 -9.51 4.81
CA MET A 22 -2.66 -8.48 4.53
C MET A 22 -2.76 -7.95 3.09
N PHE A 23 -2.98 -8.83 2.12
CA PHE A 23 -3.19 -8.43 0.73
C PHE A 23 -4.47 -7.60 0.56
N LEU A 24 -5.58 -8.00 1.19
CA LEU A 24 -6.82 -7.22 1.18
C LEU A 24 -6.64 -5.86 1.87
N ALA A 25 -5.93 -5.81 2.99
CA ALA A 25 -5.58 -4.56 3.66
C ALA A 25 -4.73 -3.65 2.77
N TYR A 26 -3.77 -4.22 2.02
CA TYR A 26 -2.95 -3.49 1.06
C TYR A 26 -3.78 -2.87 -0.06
N LEU A 27 -4.73 -3.63 -0.63
CA LEU A 27 -5.66 -3.09 -1.63
C LEU A 27 -6.53 -1.98 -1.06
N LEU A 28 -7.02 -2.13 0.18
CA LEU A 28 -7.77 -1.08 0.86
C LEU A 28 -6.92 0.19 1.04
N PHE A 29 -5.66 0.05 1.46
CA PHE A 29 -4.74 1.17 1.62
C PHE A 29 -4.49 1.89 0.29
N LYS A 30 -4.34 1.17 -0.83
CA LYS A 30 -4.26 1.78 -2.17
C LYS A 30 -5.47 2.63 -2.51
N VAL A 31 -6.67 2.13 -2.21
CA VAL A 31 -7.91 2.87 -2.46
C VAL A 31 -7.99 4.12 -1.57
N LEU A 32 -7.61 4.02 -0.30
CA LEU A 32 -7.55 5.15 0.63
C LEU A 32 -6.50 6.17 0.21
N ASP A 33 -5.31 5.74 -0.19
CA ASP A 33 -4.25 6.62 -0.69
C ASP A 33 -4.69 7.37 -1.93
N PHE A 34 -5.25 6.67 -2.92
CA PHE A 34 -5.82 7.27 -4.11
C PHE A 34 -6.91 8.30 -3.77
N THR A 35 -7.82 7.94 -2.86
CA THR A 35 -8.91 8.84 -2.44
C THR A 35 -8.39 10.08 -1.74
N THR A 36 -7.46 9.93 -0.79
CA THR A 36 -6.86 11.06 -0.05
C THR A 36 -6.02 11.95 -0.97
N GLY A 37 -5.32 11.37 -1.95
CA GLY A 37 -4.64 12.10 -3.01
C GLY A 37 -5.59 12.92 -3.90
N LEU A 38 -6.76 12.37 -4.25
CA LEU A 38 -7.80 13.13 -4.97
C LEU A 38 -8.38 14.26 -4.12
N LEU A 39 -8.67 14.03 -2.83
CA LEU A 39 -9.18 15.05 -1.92
C LEU A 39 -8.23 16.26 -1.81
N LYS A 40 -6.91 16.03 -1.80
CA LYS A 40 -5.88 17.07 -1.83
C LYS A 40 -6.01 17.97 -3.08
N THR A 41 -6.36 17.38 -4.22
CA THR A 41 -6.60 18.15 -5.46
C THR A 41 -7.91 18.91 -5.44
N TRP A 42 -8.98 18.33 -4.87
CA TRP A 42 -10.28 18.97 -4.76
C TRP A 42 -10.29 20.15 -3.80
N LYS A 43 -9.54 20.07 -2.69
CA LYS A 43 -9.32 21.19 -1.77
C LYS A 43 -8.45 22.30 -2.41
N LYS A 44 -8.01 22.14 -3.66
CA LYS A 44 -7.12 23.04 -4.41
C LYS A 44 -5.77 23.29 -3.71
N VAL A 45 -5.37 22.40 -2.81
CA VAL A 45 -4.05 22.47 -2.16
C VAL A 45 -2.95 22.13 -3.16
N VAL A 46 -3.23 21.20 -4.07
CA VAL A 46 -2.34 20.83 -5.18
C VAL A 46 -3.14 20.73 -6.48
N GLY A 47 -2.57 21.17 -7.60
CA GLY A 47 -3.20 21.04 -8.91
C GLY A 47 -3.29 19.59 -9.37
N TYR A 48 -4.43 19.19 -9.92
CA TYR A 48 -4.61 17.87 -10.53
C TYR A 48 -3.66 17.70 -11.73
N LYS A 49 -2.93 16.58 -11.76
CA LYS A 49 -2.03 16.22 -12.87
C LYS A 49 -2.23 14.75 -13.26
N SER A 50 -2.75 14.52 -14.46
CA SER A 50 -2.98 13.16 -14.99
C SER A 50 -1.72 12.31 -15.06
N ALA A 51 -0.54 12.92 -15.27
CA ALA A 51 0.74 12.20 -15.29
C ALA A 51 1.03 11.54 -13.94
N ILE A 52 0.83 12.26 -12.83
CA ILE A 52 1.04 11.73 -11.47
C ILE A 52 0.11 10.54 -11.22
N MET A 53 -1.16 10.66 -11.61
CA MET A 53 -2.13 9.58 -11.45
C MET A 53 -1.73 8.33 -12.26
N ARG A 54 -1.34 8.51 -13.52
CA ARG A 54 -0.87 7.40 -14.37
C ARG A 54 0.36 6.72 -13.75
N ASP A 55 1.33 7.51 -13.31
CA ASP A 55 2.57 6.98 -12.74
C ASP A 55 2.29 6.22 -11.42
N GLY A 56 1.31 6.68 -10.63
CA GLY A 56 0.78 5.95 -9.47
C GLY A 56 0.17 4.60 -9.81
N ILE A 57 -0.64 4.54 -10.87
CA ILE A 57 -1.25 3.27 -11.36
C ILE A 57 -0.17 2.31 -11.88
N ILE A 58 0.80 2.80 -12.65
CA ILE A 58 1.92 1.97 -13.14
C ILE A 58 2.70 1.39 -11.96
N ARG A 59 2.97 2.21 -10.94
CA ARG A 59 3.64 1.77 -9.71
C ARG A 59 2.84 0.70 -8.97
N TRP A 60 1.51 0.86 -8.87
CA TRP A 60 0.64 -0.14 -8.27
C TRP A 60 0.68 -1.48 -9.03
N ILE A 61 0.64 -1.46 -10.36
CA ILE A 61 0.78 -2.68 -11.17
C ILE A 61 2.14 -3.35 -10.91
N GLY A 62 3.23 -2.58 -10.85
CA GLY A 62 4.56 -3.10 -10.53
C GLY A 62 4.63 -3.76 -9.16
N GLU A 63 3.97 -3.19 -8.15
CA GLU A 63 3.87 -3.79 -6.81
C GLU A 63 3.07 -5.09 -6.82
N LEU A 64 1.97 -5.16 -7.58
CA LEU A 64 1.20 -6.41 -7.73
C LEU A 64 2.04 -7.52 -8.39
N VAL A 65 2.80 -7.17 -9.44
CA VAL A 65 3.77 -8.10 -10.06
C VAL A 65 4.81 -8.55 -9.03
N GLY A 66 5.33 -7.63 -8.22
CA GLY A 66 6.26 -7.94 -7.13
C GLY A 66 5.69 -8.89 -6.09
N ILE A 67 4.43 -8.70 -5.67
CA ILE A 67 3.72 -9.58 -4.73
C ILE A 67 3.59 -10.98 -5.32
N VAL A 68 3.15 -11.10 -6.58
CA VAL A 68 3.04 -12.40 -7.25
C VAL A 68 4.40 -13.08 -7.34
N PHE A 69 5.46 -12.33 -7.65
CA PHE A 69 6.82 -12.85 -7.71
C PHE A 69 7.29 -13.42 -6.36
N VAL A 70 7.09 -12.72 -5.25
CA VAL A 70 7.51 -13.23 -3.93
C VAL A 70 6.66 -14.41 -3.45
N ILE A 71 5.37 -14.49 -3.83
CA ILE A 71 4.54 -15.68 -3.59
C ILE A 71 5.14 -16.90 -4.28
N ILE A 72 5.56 -16.74 -5.55
CA ILE A 72 6.21 -17.82 -6.29
C ILE A 72 7.51 -18.25 -5.60
N LEU A 73 8.33 -17.30 -5.12
CA LEU A 73 9.55 -17.63 -4.38
C LEU A 73 9.25 -18.38 -3.08
N ASP A 74 8.27 -17.96 -2.29
CA ASP A 74 7.89 -18.65 -1.06
C ASP A 74 7.45 -20.09 -1.33
N LEU A 75 6.69 -20.32 -2.41
CA LEU A 75 6.26 -21.65 -2.82
C LEU A 75 7.43 -22.50 -3.33
N MET A 76 8.33 -21.92 -4.13
CA MET A 76 9.50 -22.62 -4.68
C MET A 76 10.49 -23.06 -3.60
N PHE A 77 10.71 -22.22 -2.58
CA PHE A 77 11.69 -22.45 -1.53
C PHE A 77 11.08 -22.98 -0.23
N GLY A 78 9.76 -23.18 -0.16
CA GLY A 78 9.08 -23.68 1.03
C GLY A 78 9.16 -22.74 2.24
N LEU A 79 9.20 -21.43 2.01
CA LEU A 79 9.44 -20.40 3.04
C LEU A 79 8.19 -20.06 3.88
N ASN A 80 7.14 -20.87 3.83
CA ASN A 80 5.90 -20.65 4.60
C ASN A 80 5.30 -19.24 4.49
N PHE A 81 5.46 -18.59 3.33
CA PHE A 81 4.99 -17.23 3.04
C PHE A 81 5.61 -16.11 3.90
N TYR A 82 6.79 -16.34 4.50
CA TYR A 82 7.48 -15.29 5.25
C TYR A 82 7.91 -14.13 4.34
N LEU A 83 8.37 -14.41 3.12
CA LEU A 83 8.83 -13.36 2.21
C LEU A 83 7.65 -12.49 1.74
N THR A 84 6.55 -13.12 1.35
CA THR A 84 5.30 -12.46 0.96
C THR A 84 4.76 -11.62 2.11
N GLY A 85 4.72 -12.17 3.32
CA GLY A 85 4.27 -11.43 4.51
C GLY A 85 5.13 -10.19 4.76
N PHE A 86 6.45 -10.33 4.67
CA PHE A 86 7.38 -9.21 4.82
C PHE A 86 7.19 -8.14 3.72
N THR A 87 7.10 -8.55 2.45
CA THR A 87 6.86 -7.62 1.33
C THR A 87 5.54 -6.87 1.49
N LEU A 88 4.45 -7.56 1.85
CA LEU A 88 3.15 -6.93 2.10
C LEU A 88 3.20 -5.96 3.28
N ALA A 89 3.92 -6.30 4.37
CA ALA A 89 4.09 -5.40 5.50
C ALA A 89 4.83 -4.12 5.10
N LEU A 90 5.88 -4.22 4.28
CA LEU A 90 6.62 -3.06 3.76
C LEU A 90 5.75 -2.19 2.85
N PHE A 91 4.94 -2.79 1.99
CA PHE A 91 4.02 -2.03 1.14
C PHE A 91 2.92 -1.36 1.97
N LEU A 92 2.33 -2.04 2.96
CA LEU A 92 1.38 -1.44 3.89
C LEU A 92 1.98 -0.24 4.64
N TYR A 93 3.22 -0.37 5.13
CA TYR A 93 3.93 0.73 5.80
C TYR A 93 4.11 1.93 4.86
N LYS A 94 4.56 1.68 3.62
CA LYS A 94 4.74 2.71 2.60
C LYS A 94 3.41 3.43 2.26
N GLU A 95 2.35 2.67 1.99
CA GLU A 95 1.03 3.26 1.67
C GLU A 95 0.44 4.00 2.87
N GLY A 96 0.63 3.48 4.10
CA GLY A 96 0.23 4.16 5.32
C GLY A 96 0.91 5.52 5.49
N GLY A 97 2.21 5.61 5.18
CA GLY A 97 2.94 6.89 5.14
C GLY A 97 2.40 7.86 4.10
N SER A 98 2.07 7.38 2.89
CA SER A 98 1.49 8.20 1.82
C SER A 98 0.10 8.75 2.20
N ILE A 99 -0.76 7.93 2.80
CA ILE A 99 -2.05 8.36 3.35
C ILE A 99 -1.84 9.44 4.41
N ALA A 100 -0.91 9.22 5.34
CA ALA A 100 -0.62 10.15 6.42
C ALA A 100 -0.17 11.52 5.89
N GLU A 101 0.72 11.54 4.89
CA GLU A 101 1.15 12.78 4.21
C GLU A 101 -0.03 13.49 3.52
N ASN A 102 -0.89 12.75 2.83
CA ASN A 102 -2.07 13.31 2.17
C ASN A 102 -3.05 13.91 3.18
N LEU A 103 -3.29 13.24 4.31
CA LEU A 103 -4.13 13.71 5.41
C LEU A 103 -3.58 14.99 6.06
N GLN A 104 -2.27 15.02 6.37
CA GLN A 104 -1.62 16.22 6.91
C GLN A 104 -1.73 17.38 5.92
N THR A 105 -1.55 17.13 4.61
CA THR A 105 -1.68 18.18 3.59
C THR A 105 -3.09 18.76 3.49
N ILE A 106 -4.13 17.96 3.77
CA ILE A 106 -5.51 18.45 3.82
C ILE A 106 -5.88 19.05 5.19
N GLY A 107 -4.93 19.16 6.12
CA GLY A 107 -5.10 19.81 7.43
C GLY A 107 -5.77 18.93 8.50
N VAL A 108 -5.61 17.61 8.41
CA VAL A 108 -5.97 16.70 9.51
C VAL A 108 -4.82 16.68 10.50
N ASP A 109 -5.11 16.99 11.78
CA ASP A 109 -4.12 16.91 12.85
C ASP A 109 -3.73 15.45 13.08
N MET A 110 -2.44 15.17 12.92
CA MET A 110 -1.90 13.83 13.08
C MET A 110 -1.39 13.65 14.52
N PRO A 111 -1.47 12.43 15.09
CA PRO A 111 -0.87 12.16 16.39
C PRO A 111 0.65 12.28 16.29
N GLY A 112 1.31 12.91 17.27
CA GLY A 112 2.71 13.34 17.18
C GLY A 112 3.74 12.26 16.79
N ILE A 113 3.47 10.97 17.08
CA ILE A 113 4.31 9.84 16.65
C ILE A 113 4.36 9.72 15.12
N VAL A 114 3.26 10.02 14.44
CA VAL A 114 3.17 9.98 12.97
C VAL A 114 3.92 11.17 12.38
N ASP A 115 3.76 12.36 12.94
CA ASP A 115 4.48 13.56 12.48
C ASP A 115 6.01 13.40 12.59
N GLU A 116 6.51 12.91 13.73
CA GLU A 116 7.95 12.66 13.91
C GLU A 116 8.52 11.62 12.93
N THR A 117 7.72 10.60 12.60
CA THR A 117 8.14 9.55 11.66
C THR A 117 8.17 10.09 10.23
N LEU A 118 7.19 10.90 9.84
CA LEU A 118 7.16 11.56 8.54
C LEU A 118 8.32 12.55 8.38
N GLU A 119 8.64 13.35 9.40
CA GLU A 119 9.79 14.26 9.37
C GLU A 119 11.12 13.53 9.15
N LYS A 120 11.32 12.39 9.82
CA LYS A 120 12.54 11.56 9.63
C LYS A 120 12.63 10.99 8.22
N LEU A 121 11.51 10.60 7.62
CA LEU A 121 11.46 10.09 6.25
C LEU A 121 11.78 11.20 5.23
N ASN A 122 11.24 12.41 5.43
CA ASN A 122 11.49 13.55 4.53
C ASN A 122 12.96 14.01 4.57
N LYS A 123 13.56 14.13 5.77
CA LYS A 123 14.99 14.49 5.93
C LYS A 123 15.95 13.46 5.34
N GLY A 124 15.52 12.20 5.18
CA GLY A 124 16.29 11.16 4.50
C GLY A 124 16.28 11.26 2.98
N SER A 125 15.24 11.88 2.39
CA SER A 125 15.11 12.01 0.93
C SER A 125 15.91 13.19 0.34
N GLU A 126 16.14 14.26 1.12
CA GLU A 126 16.92 15.44 0.71
C GLU A 126 18.44 15.19 0.65
N ARG A 127 18.92 14.01 1.08
CA ARG A 127 20.34 13.62 1.05
C ARG A 127 20.73 12.71 -0.12
N LYS A 128 19.90 12.59 -1.16
CA LYS A 128 20.21 11.83 -2.38
C LYS A 128 20.29 12.72 -3.60
#